data_AF-A0A950PMX6-F1
#
_entry.id   AF-A0A950PMX6-F1
#
_cell.length_a   1.000
_cell.length_b   1.000
_cell.length_c   1.000
_cell.angle_alpha   90.00
_cell.angle_beta   90.00
_cell.angle_gamma   90.00
#
_symmetry.space_group_name_H-M   'P 1'
#
loop_
_entity.id
_entity.type
_entity.pdbx_description
1 polymer ?
#
loop_
_entity_poly.entity_id
_entity_poly.type
_entity_poly.pdbx_seq_one_letter_code
_entity_poly.pdbx_strand_id
1 'polypeptide(L)'
;MPAKQTAAPFTVGDRVHGISYVPPEQTRDKRPEPFEGTVVQVGSGYAGVDRDRAYLWVLLRDGTERQALVRDTTLIEPARRVVS
;
A
#
# COMPACT_ATOMS: atom_id res chain seq x y z
N MET A 1 18.12 18.21 11.35
CA MET A 1 16.74 18.59 10.98
C MET A 1 15.96 17.31 10.73
N PRO A 2 14.92 16.95 11.50
CA PRO A 2 14.08 15.81 11.13
C PRO A 2 13.41 16.13 9.80
N ALA A 3 13.49 15.22 8.83
CA ALA A 3 12.82 15.37 7.55
C ALA A 3 11.32 15.58 7.82
N LYS A 4 10.73 16.59 7.16
CA LYS A 4 9.32 16.94 7.28
C LYS A 4 8.49 15.68 6.96
N GLN A 5 7.91 15.06 7.99
CA GLN A 5 7.01 13.91 7.86
C GLN A 5 5.87 14.33 6.94
N THR A 6 5.93 13.91 5.69
CA THR A 6 4.88 14.19 4.73
C THR A 6 3.99 12.95 4.73
N ALA A 7 2.71 13.10 5.05
CA ALA A 7 1.78 11.98 5.21
C ALA A 7 1.76 11.09 3.96
N ALA A 8 1.79 9.76 4.07
CA ALA A 8 1.70 8.86 2.91
C ALA A 8 0.52 9.27 1.98
N PRO A 9 0.68 9.22 0.64
CA PRO A 9 -0.32 9.74 -0.29
C PRO A 9 -1.60 8.90 -0.39
N PHE A 10 -1.70 7.81 0.38
CA PHE A 10 -2.83 6.89 0.41
C PHE A 10 -3.48 6.87 1.79
N THR A 11 -4.77 6.56 1.80
CA THR A 11 -5.60 6.42 3.00
C THR A 11 -6.39 5.12 2.95
N VAL A 12 -6.82 4.64 4.11
CA VAL A 12 -7.71 3.47 4.20
C VAL A 12 -9.01 3.77 3.46
N GLY A 13 -9.44 2.84 2.61
CA GLY A 13 -10.61 2.96 1.75
C GLY A 13 -10.30 3.39 0.31
N ASP A 14 -9.08 3.84 0.00
CA ASP A 14 -8.69 4.15 -1.37
C ASP A 14 -8.70 2.89 -2.23
N ARG A 15 -9.23 2.98 -3.45
CA ARG A 15 -9.08 1.94 -4.47
C ARG A 15 -7.80 2.20 -5.25
N VAL A 16 -6.97 1.18 -5.37
CA VAL A 16 -5.62 1.28 -5.94
C VAL A 16 -5.34 0.13 -6.89
N HIS A 17 -4.39 0.34 -7.80
CA HIS A 17 -3.69 -0.76 -8.49
C HIS A 17 -2.19 -0.65 -8.29
N GLY A 18 -1.49 -1.77 -8.40
CA GLY A 18 -0.05 -1.79 -8.24
C GLY A 18 0.55 -3.16 -8.51
N ILE A 19 1.81 -3.31 -8.11
CA ILE A 19 2.53 -4.57 -8.15
C ILE A 19 2.76 -5.03 -6.71
N SER A 20 2.40 -6.29 -6.41
CA SER A 20 2.53 -6.82 -5.06
C SER A 20 4.00 -6.89 -4.64
N TYR A 21 4.31 -6.41 -3.46
CA TYR A 21 5.62 -6.58 -2.86
C TYR A 21 5.85 -8.05 -2.49
N VAL A 22 7.00 -8.59 -2.91
CA VAL A 22 7.49 -9.90 -2.49
C VAL A 22 8.78 -9.66 -1.70
N PRO A 23 8.84 -10.05 -0.41
CA PRO A 23 10.06 -9.96 0.36
C PRO A 23 11.21 -10.71 -0.35
N PRO A 24 12.46 -10.22 -0.31
CA PRO A 24 13.61 -10.85 -0.97
C PRO A 24 13.74 -12.35 -0.66
N GLU A 25 13.44 -12.73 0.59
CA GLU A 25 13.44 -14.10 1.09
C GLU A 25 12.50 -15.05 0.34
N GLN A 26 11.40 -14.52 -0.22
CA GLN A 26 10.35 -15.28 -0.90
C GLN A 26 10.43 -15.20 -2.43
N THR A 27 11.39 -14.43 -2.98
CA THR A 27 11.50 -14.21 -4.44
C THR A 27 11.86 -15.46 -5.25
N ARG A 28 12.30 -16.53 -4.59
CA ARG A 28 12.54 -17.84 -5.22
C ARG A 28 11.26 -18.52 -5.66
N ASP A 29 10.20 -18.41 -4.84
CA ASP A 29 8.96 -19.17 -5.02
C ASP A 29 7.78 -18.28 -5.44
N LYS A 30 7.89 -16.96 -5.24
CA LYS A 30 6.84 -16.00 -5.55
C LYS A 30 7.37 -14.90 -6.45
N ARG A 31 6.53 -14.44 -7.36
CA ARG A 31 6.80 -13.25 -8.18
C ARG A 31 5.85 -12.13 -7.80
N PRO A 32 6.31 -10.86 -7.91
CA PRO A 32 5.43 -9.72 -7.87
C PRO A 32 4.33 -9.84 -8.93
N GLU A 33 3.07 -9.66 -8.53
CA GLU A 33 1.91 -9.77 -9.40
C GLU A 33 1.14 -8.45 -9.44
N PRO A 34 0.56 -8.09 -10.59
CA PRO A 34 -0.35 -6.96 -10.65
C PRO A 34 -1.59 -7.23 -9.81
N PHE A 35 -2.09 -6.21 -9.13
CA PHE A 35 -3.31 -6.29 -8.34
C PHE A 35 -4.17 -5.04 -8.49
N GLU A 36 -5.44 -5.19 -8.15
CA GLU A 36 -6.37 -4.09 -7.91
C GLU A 36 -7.19 -4.39 -6.65
N GLY A 37 -7.33 -3.41 -5.76
CA GLY A 37 -8.10 -3.60 -4.53
C GLY A 37 -8.24 -2.33 -3.70
N THR A 38 -8.65 -2.51 -2.45
CA THR A 38 -8.91 -1.41 -1.51
C THR A 38 -7.86 -1.39 -0.41
N VAL A 39 -7.27 -0.23 -0.15
CA VAL A 39 -6.32 -0.04 0.95
C VAL A 39 -7.02 -0.28 2.29
N VAL A 40 -6.53 -1.24 3.06
CA VAL A 40 -7.03 -1.55 4.41
C VAL A 40 -6.06 -1.11 5.50
N GLN A 41 -4.78 -0.93 5.16
CA GLN A 41 -3.78 -0.42 6.09
C GLN A 41 -2.67 0.33 5.36
N VAL A 42 -2.19 1.43 5.96
CA VAL A 42 -1.05 2.21 5.49
C VAL A 42 0.00 2.23 6.60
N GLY A 43 1.23 1.82 6.31
CA GLY A 43 2.32 1.94 7.28
C GLY A 43 3.48 1.00 7.01
N SER A 44 4.49 1.06 7.86
CA SER A 44 5.72 0.28 7.75
C SER A 44 5.79 -0.90 8.72
N GLY A 45 4.80 -1.06 9.59
CA GLY A 45 4.91 -1.94 10.76
C GLY A 45 5.90 -1.47 11.84
N TYR A 46 6.66 -0.39 11.61
CA TYR A 46 7.67 0.16 12.53
C TYR A 46 7.72 1.70 12.48
N ALA A 47 7.83 2.35 13.64
CA ALA A 47 7.96 3.81 13.69
C ALA A 47 9.23 4.31 12.96
N GLY A 48 9.08 5.28 12.05
CA GLY A 48 10.21 6.01 11.45
C GLY A 48 10.63 5.61 10.02
N VAL A 49 9.87 4.78 9.31
CA VAL A 49 10.19 4.42 7.92
C VAL A 49 9.81 5.53 6.94
N ASP A 50 10.71 5.76 5.99
CA ASP A 50 10.61 6.69 4.88
C ASP A 50 9.30 6.50 4.09
N ARG A 51 8.64 7.62 3.75
CA ARG A 51 7.29 7.68 3.16
C ARG A 51 7.19 6.92 1.84
N ASP A 52 8.27 6.94 1.06
CA ASP A 52 8.35 6.26 -0.24
C ASP A 52 8.57 4.74 -0.12
N ARG A 53 8.91 4.28 1.08
CA ARG A 53 9.11 2.86 1.42
C ARG A 53 8.04 2.30 2.36
N ALA A 54 7.02 3.09 2.67
CA ALA A 54 5.88 2.60 3.43
C ALA A 54 5.17 1.49 2.65
N TYR A 55 4.63 0.52 3.39
CA TYR A 55 3.81 -0.54 2.83
C TYR A 55 2.34 -0.14 2.84
N LEU A 56 1.61 -0.68 1.87
CA LEU A 56 0.17 -0.71 1.80
C LEU A 56 -0.28 -2.16 1.93
N TRP A 57 -1.33 -2.39 2.72
CA TRP A 57 -2.09 -3.64 2.65
C TRP A 57 -3.36 -3.35 1.89
N VAL A 58 -3.61 -4.17 0.87
CA VAL A 58 -4.70 -4.00 -0.07
C VAL A 58 -5.55 -5.27 -0.06
N LEU A 59 -6.82 -5.12 0.28
CA LEU A 59 -7.81 -6.18 0.20
C LEU A 59 -8.28 -6.31 -1.25
N LEU A 60 -8.15 -7.50 -1.82
CA LEU A 60 -8.61 -7.84 -3.16
C LEU A 60 -10.07 -8.30 -3.14
N ARG A 61 -10.68 -8.38 -4.33
CA ARG A 61 -12.07 -8.83 -4.50
C ARG A 61 -12.32 -10.27 -4.05
N ASP A 62 -11.31 -11.12 -4.09
CA ASP A 62 -11.39 -12.52 -3.64
C ASP A 62 -11.24 -12.67 -2.12
N GLY A 63 -11.12 -11.55 -1.39
CA GLY A 63 -10.96 -11.53 0.07
C GLY A 63 -9.52 -11.75 0.53
N THR A 64 -8.57 -11.91 -0.39
CA THR A 64 -7.14 -12.01 -0.04
C THR A 64 -6.52 -10.63 0.14
N GLU A 65 -5.48 -10.55 0.97
CA GLU A 65 -4.70 -9.33 1.15
C GLU A 65 -3.38 -9.41 0.40
N ARG A 66 -2.98 -8.30 -0.22
CA ARG A 66 -1.66 -8.12 -0.82
C ARG A 66 -0.94 -6.95 -0.19
N GLN A 67 0.35 -7.14 0.05
CA GLN A 67 1.25 -6.07 0.45
C GLN A 67 1.82 -5.40 -0.81
N ALA A 68 1.98 -4.08 -0.79
CA ALA A 68 2.60 -3.30 -1.87
C ALA A 68 3.43 -2.15 -1.30
N LEU A 69 4.36 -1.62 -2.09
CA LEU A 69 5.06 -0.39 -1.75
C LEU A 69 4.28 0.82 -2.29
N VAL A 70 4.27 1.92 -1.54
CA VAL A 70 3.66 3.19 -1.96
C VAL A 70 4.13 3.62 -3.34
N ARG A 71 5.43 3.51 -3.63
CA ARG A 71 6.02 3.89 -4.93
C ARG A 71 5.59 3.02 -6.12
N ASP A 72 5.14 1.80 -5.85
CA ASP A 72 4.75 0.80 -6.86
C ASP A 72 3.21 0.68 -6.94
N THR A 73 2.51 1.69 -6.41
CA THR A 73 1.04 1.75 -6.31
C THR A 73 0.52 3.07 -6.86
N THR A 74 -0.62 3.00 -7.54
CA THR A 74 -1.31 4.16 -8.12
C THR A 74 -2.76 4.20 -7.63
N LEU A 75 -3.24 5.40 -7.33
CA LEU A 75 -4.62 5.65 -6.93
C LEU A 75 -5.58 5.53 -8.13
N ILE A 76 -6.66 4.77 -7.98
CA ILE A 76 -7.78 4.70 -8.92
C ILE A 76 -8.91 5.61 -8.45
N GLU A 77 -9.36 5.39 -7.22
CA GLU A 77 -10.50 6.11 -6.64
C GLU A 77 -10.18 6.45 -5.18
N PRO A 78 -10.31 7.71 -4.75
CA PRO A 78 -10.11 8.07 -3.35
C PRO A 78 -11.23 7.49 -2.48
N ALA A 79 -10.90 7.20 -1.22
CA ALA A 79 -11.88 6.84 -0.21
C ALA A 79 -13.00 7.89 -0.18
N ARG A 80 -14.25 7.44 -0.24
CA ARG A 80 -15.39 8.36 -0.14
C ARG A 80 -15.33 9.06 1.21
N ARG A 81 -15.10 10.37 1.20
CA ARG A 81 -15.33 11.20 2.38
C ARG A 81 -16.84 11.21 2.63
N VAL A 82 -17.25 10.55 3.71
CA VAL A 82 -18.58 10.82 4.29
C VAL A 82 -18.47 12.20 4.94
N VAL A 83 -18.88 13.23 4.21
CA VAL A 83 -19.18 14.53 4.82
C VAL A 83 -20.42 14.32 5.69
N SER A 84 -20.22 14.27 7.00
CA SER A 84 -21.28 14.38 8.00
C SER A 84 -21.66 15.85 8.19
#